data_AF-A0A6V7IX41-F1
#
_entry.id   AF-A0A6V7IX41-F1
#
_cell.length_a   1.000
_cell.length_b   1.000
_cell.length_c   1.000
_cell.angle_alpha   90.00
_cell.angle_beta   90.00
_cell.angle_gamma   90.00
#
_symmetry.space_group_name_H-M   'P 1'
#
loop_
_entity.id
_entity.type
_entity.pdbx_description
1 polymer ?
#
loop_
_entity_poly.entity_id
_entity_poly.type
_entity_poly.pdbx_seq_one_letter_code
_entity_poly.pdbx_strand_id
1 'polypeptide(L)'
;MVFWRDSKEEKRTSDLQSLREDIVTDIHTKPIEELINQLQTNVINGLTTSKAKELLGHYGPNALTPPKKASELLKLMKCCCGGFSALIW
;
A
#
# COMPACT_ATOMS: atom_id res chain seq x y z
N MET A 1 -9.73 -11.82 30.43
CA MET A 1 -9.05 -11.77 29.12
C MET A 1 -9.06 -10.32 28.66
N VAL A 2 -8.01 -9.56 28.97
CA VAL A 2 -8.01 -8.09 28.75
C VAL A 2 -7.39 -7.83 27.39
N PHE A 3 -8.24 -7.42 26.45
CA PHE A 3 -7.90 -7.08 25.07
C PHE A 3 -7.23 -5.70 25.06
N TRP A 4 -5.96 -5.60 25.46
CA TRP A 4 -5.18 -4.39 25.26
C TRP A 4 -4.72 -4.35 23.80
N ARG A 5 -5.51 -3.71 22.92
CA ARG A 5 -5.04 -3.31 21.59
C ARG A 5 -4.17 -2.07 21.79
N ASP A 6 -2.90 -2.18 21.45
CA ASP A 6 -1.93 -1.09 21.56
C ASP A 6 -2.42 0.10 20.71
N SER A 7 -2.57 1.30 21.29
CA SER A 7 -3.14 2.48 20.58
C SER A 7 -2.41 2.81 19.27
N LYS A 8 -1.17 2.33 19.11
CA LYS A 8 -0.35 2.47 17.90
C LYS A 8 -0.76 1.51 16.77
N GLU A 9 -1.29 0.32 17.08
CA GLU A 9 -1.89 -0.55 16.06
C GLU A 9 -3.24 -0.02 15.61
N GLU A 10 -4.06 0.46 16.55
CA GLU A 10 -5.38 1.02 16.25
C GLU A 10 -5.29 2.22 15.29
N LYS A 11 -4.36 3.15 15.56
CA LYS A 11 -4.06 4.25 14.63
C LYS A 11 -3.64 3.76 13.24
N ARG A 12 -2.71 2.80 13.15
CA ARG A 12 -2.28 2.24 11.85
C ARG A 12 -3.44 1.61 11.07
N THR A 13 -4.33 0.90 11.75
CA THR A 13 -5.50 0.29 11.09
C THR A 13 -6.51 1.34 10.65
N SER A 14 -6.72 2.37 11.46
CA SER A 14 -7.59 3.52 11.13
C SER A 14 -7.04 4.30 9.94
N ASP A 15 -5.74 4.58 9.92
CA ASP A 15 -5.07 5.32 8.83
C ASP A 15 -5.09 4.53 7.51
N LEU A 16 -4.97 3.20 7.57
CA LEU A 16 -5.11 2.34 6.39
C LEU A 16 -6.57 2.26 5.91
N GLN A 17 -7.53 2.35 6.82
CA GLN A 17 -8.95 2.37 6.48
C GLN A 17 -9.34 3.70 5.83
N SER A 18 -8.88 4.84 6.37
CA SER A 18 -9.11 6.15 5.76
C SER A 18 -8.43 6.30 4.41
N LEU A 19 -7.23 5.73 4.22
CA LEU A 19 -6.56 5.73 2.92
C LEU A 19 -7.24 4.82 1.87
N ARG A 20 -8.06 3.87 2.33
CA ARG A 20 -8.89 3.01 1.49
C ARG A 20 -10.23 3.67 1.14
N GLU A 21 -10.67 4.69 1.86
CA GLU A 21 -11.88 5.43 1.48
C GLU A 21 -11.70 5.94 0.06
N ASP A 22 -12.60 5.50 -0.82
CA ASP A 22 -12.37 5.46 -2.25
C ASP A 22 -12.02 6.84 -2.82
N ILE A 23 -10.88 6.92 -3.51
CA ILE A 23 -10.51 8.10 -4.28
C ILE A 23 -11.47 8.16 -5.48
N VAL A 24 -12.48 9.04 -5.40
CA VAL A 24 -13.35 9.33 -6.54
C VAL A 24 -12.52 10.02 -7.61
N THR A 25 -12.33 9.36 -8.75
CA THR A 25 -11.56 9.90 -9.89
C THR A 25 -12.44 10.19 -11.09
N ASP A 26 -12.51 11.46 -11.49
CA ASP A 26 -13.27 11.93 -12.68
C ASP A 26 -12.47 11.81 -13.99
N ILE A 27 -11.45 10.96 -14.04
CA ILE A 27 -10.53 10.88 -15.19
C ILE A 27 -11.25 10.46 -16.47
N HIS A 28 -12.28 9.62 -16.34
CA HIS A 28 -13.01 9.03 -17.47
C HIS A 28 -14.17 9.90 -17.98
N THR A 29 -14.55 10.96 -17.28
CA THR A 29 -15.62 11.88 -17.69
C THR A 29 -15.07 13.11 -18.42
N LYS A 30 -13.79 13.42 -18.22
CA LYS A 30 -13.12 14.58 -18.82
C LYS A 30 -12.76 14.39 -20.29
N PRO A 31 -12.74 15.49 -21.07
CA PRO A 31 -12.29 15.45 -22.45
C PRO A 31 -10.78 15.12 -22.55
N ILE A 32 -10.41 14.44 -23.64
CA ILE A 32 -9.04 13.96 -23.88
C ILE A 32 -8.02 15.10 -23.89
N GLU A 33 -8.36 16.25 -24.47
CA GLU A 33 -7.45 17.41 -24.57
C GLU A 33 -7.07 17.97 -23.20
N GLU A 34 -8.02 18.03 -22.26
CA GLU A 34 -7.74 18.45 -20.89
C GLU A 34 -6.82 17.43 -20.21
N LEU A 35 -7.08 16.13 -20.41
CA LEU A 35 -6.28 15.07 -19.80
C LEU A 35 -4.83 15.04 -20.30
N ILE A 36 -4.61 15.25 -21.61
CA ILE A 36 -3.28 15.38 -22.24
C ILE A 36 -2.49 16.53 -21.60
N ASN A 37 -3.14 17.68 -21.41
CA ASN A 37 -2.52 18.85 -20.80
C ASN A 37 -2.23 18.62 -19.31
N GLN A 38 -3.15 17.99 -18.57
CA GLN A 38 -2.96 17.67 -17.15
C GLN A 38 -1.83 16.66 -16.91
N LEU A 39 -1.78 15.58 -17.71
CA LEU A 39 -0.76 14.53 -17.58
C LEU A 39 0.55 14.85 -18.28
N GLN A 40 0.59 15.91 -19.10
CA GLN A 40 1.75 16.32 -19.92
C GLN A 40 2.24 15.19 -20.84
N THR A 41 1.32 14.44 -21.44
CA THR A 41 1.61 13.26 -22.28
C THR A 41 1.16 13.46 -23.71
N ASN A 42 1.82 12.81 -24.67
CA ASN A 42 1.37 12.80 -26.07
C ASN A 42 0.62 11.49 -26.40
N VAL A 43 -0.50 11.59 -27.14
CA VAL A 43 -1.32 10.40 -27.50
C VAL A 43 -0.65 9.50 -28.54
N ILE A 44 0.13 10.10 -29.45
CA ILE A 44 0.72 9.39 -30.58
C ILE A 44 2.09 8.83 -30.19
N ASN A 45 2.94 9.67 -29.61
CA ASN A 45 4.34 9.34 -29.34
C ASN A 45 4.61 8.94 -27.86
N GLY A 46 3.63 9.09 -26.97
CA GLY A 46 3.78 8.80 -25.55
C GLY A 46 4.73 9.77 -24.82
N LEU A 47 5.35 9.29 -23.74
CA LEU A 47 6.39 10.04 -23.00
C LEU A 47 7.79 9.72 -23.53
N THR A 48 8.70 10.68 -23.38
CA THR A 48 10.12 10.44 -23.63
C THR A 48 10.71 9.49 -22.59
N THR A 49 11.73 8.72 -23.00
CA THR A 49 12.43 7.77 -22.11
C THR A 49 13.05 8.44 -20.89
N SER A 50 13.56 9.67 -21.06
CA SER A 50 14.09 10.47 -19.94
C SER A 50 13.00 10.80 -18.92
N LYS A 51 11.82 11.26 -19.38
CA LYS A 51 10.72 11.62 -18.47
C LYS A 51 10.13 10.39 -17.79
N ALA A 52 9.99 9.29 -18.51
CA ALA A 52 9.55 8.01 -17.93
C ALA A 52 10.47 7.54 -16.79
N LYS A 53 11.79 7.70 -16.94
CA LYS A 53 12.76 7.34 -15.89
C LYS A 53 12.68 8.25 -14.67
N GLU A 54 12.47 9.55 -14.87
CA GLU A 54 12.25 10.52 -13.79
C GLU A 54 10.98 10.17 -12.99
N LEU A 55 9.87 9.90 -13.69
CA LEU A 55 8.61 9.51 -13.06
C LEU A 55 8.73 8.17 -12.32
N LEU A 56 9.47 7.21 -12.88
CA LEU A 56 9.72 5.93 -12.20
C LEU A 56 10.49 6.12 -10.88
N GLY A 57 11.45 7.04 -10.84
CA GLY A 57 12.16 7.39 -9.62
C GLY A 57 11.27 8.10 -8.59
N HIS A 58 10.33 8.93 -9.04
CA HIS A 58 9.44 9.69 -8.17
C HIS A 58 8.29 8.84 -7.60
N TYR A 59 7.60 8.06 -8.44
CA TYR A 59 6.42 7.28 -8.06
C TYR A 59 6.75 5.83 -7.66
N GLY A 60 7.90 5.32 -8.08
CA GLY A 60 8.29 3.93 -7.86
C GLY A 60 7.68 2.95 -8.89
N PRO A 61 7.96 1.65 -8.74
CA PRO A 61 7.44 0.63 -9.63
C PRO A 61 5.92 0.47 -9.46
N ASN A 62 5.19 0.33 -10.57
CA ASN A 62 3.76 -0.01 -10.58
C ASN A 62 3.55 -1.49 -10.20
N ALA A 63 3.86 -1.83 -8.96
CA ALA A 63 3.72 -3.17 -8.40
C ALA A 63 3.12 -3.09 -7.00
N LEU A 64 2.16 -3.96 -6.70
CA LEU A 64 1.61 -4.06 -5.36
C LEU A 64 2.70 -4.54 -4.41
N THR A 65 2.91 -3.80 -3.32
CA THR A 65 3.88 -4.18 -2.30
C THR A 65 3.39 -5.46 -1.61
N PRO A 66 4.18 -6.55 -1.62
CA PRO A 66 3.77 -7.79 -0.99
C PRO A 66 3.59 -7.59 0.52
N PRO A 67 2.65 -8.32 1.16
CA PRO A 67 2.45 -8.19 2.59
C PRO A 67 3.72 -8.57 3.35
N LYS A 68 4.01 -7.85 4.43
CA LYS A 68 5.18 -8.11 5.28
C LYS A 68 5.09 -9.53 5.84
N LYS A 69 5.93 -10.45 5.36
CA LYS A 69 6.02 -11.82 5.89
C LYS A 69 6.94 -11.81 7.12
N ALA A 70 6.44 -12.29 8.26
CA ALA A 70 7.29 -12.59 9.41
C ALA A 70 8.19 -13.80 9.11
N SER A 71 9.39 -13.81 9.67
CA SER A 71 10.29 -14.96 9.60
C SER A 71 9.65 -16.20 10.25
N GLU A 72 9.99 -17.38 9.76
CA GLU A 72 9.40 -18.64 10.23
C GLU A 72 9.72 -18.92 11.69
N LEU A 73 10.91 -18.54 12.15
CA LEU A 73 11.31 -18.61 13.57
C LEU A 73 10.41 -17.76 14.47
N LEU A 74 10.02 -16.56 14.01
CA LEU A 74 9.13 -15.70 14.79
C LEU A 74 7.72 -16.29 14.88
N LYS A 75 7.26 -17.00 13.85
CA LYS A 75 6.01 -17.76 13.88
C LYS A 75 6.09 -18.94 14.84
N LEU A 76 7.21 -19.66 14.85
CA LEU A 76 7.46 -20.77 15.76
C LEU A 76 7.42 -20.32 17.22
N MET A 77 8.16 -19.27 17.58
CA MET A 77 8.17 -18.72 18.94
C MET A 77 6.78 -18.28 19.41
N LYS A 78 5.98 -17.68 18.52
CA LYS A 78 4.60 -17.29 18.84
C LYS A 78 3.69 -18.50 19.12
N CYS A 79 3.95 -19.64 18.49
CA CYS A 79 3.22 -20.88 18.73
C CYS A 79 3.68 -21.58 20.03
N CYS A 80 5.00 -21.61 20.29
CA CYS A 80 5.57 -22.26 21.47
C CYS A 80 5.28 -21.55 22.79
N CYS A 81 5.06 -20.23 22.79
CA CYS A 81 4.82 -19.45 24.01
C CYS A 81 3.40 -18.85 24.10
N GLY A 82 2.47 -19.30 23.26
CA GLY A 82 1.13 -18.73 23.15
C GLY A 82 0.01 -19.74 23.44
N GLY A 83 -1.01 -19.32 24.20
CA GLY A 83 -2.18 -20.15 24.46
C GLY A 83 -1.90 -21.30 25.42
N PHE A 84 -2.17 -22.53 25.01
CA PHE A 84 -2.07 -23.73 25.87
C PHE A 84 -0.63 -24.18 26.14
N SER A 85 0.33 -23.84 25.28
CA SER A 85 1.74 -24.16 25.50
C SER A 85 2.31 -23.44 26.72
N ALA A 86 1.76 -22.28 27.09
CA ALA A 86 2.08 -21.57 28.34
C ALA A 86 1.45 -22.19 29.60
N LEU A 87 0.51 -23.14 29.48
CA LEU A 87 -0.08 -23.85 30.61
C LEU A 87 0.67 -25.15 30.96
N ILE A 88 1.48 -25.67 30.03
CA ILE A 88 2.21 -26.94 30.18
C ILE A 88 3.66 -26.70 30.66
N TRP A 89 4.15 -25.46 30.49
CA TRP A 89 5.38 -24.97 31.10
C TRP A 89 5.13 -24.47 32.51
#